data_AF-A0AAE9D1G5-F1
#
_entry.id   AF-A0AAE9D1G5-F1
#
_cell.length_a   1.000
_cell.length_b   1.000
_cell.length_c   1.000
_cell.angle_alpha   90.00
_cell.angle_beta   90.00
_cell.angle_gamma   90.00
#
_symmetry.space_group_name_H-M   'P 1'
#
loop_
_entity.id
_entity.type
_entity.pdbx_description
1 polymer ?
#
loop_
_entity_poly.entity_id
_entity_poly.type
_entity_poly.pdbx_seq_one_letter_code
_entity_poly.pdbx_strand_id
1 'polypeptide(L)'
;MMPRMGPPSSSKQEPTMFMSFRNPQWPANFINRDNVLDYFCNQGNVFYEMNSCNQQIKMQNITNRSVDECLRNMQGIQYVLWYSQPPLYIVCKQRRNNATNVSPIAYYYVINGSVHQAPDMHTLVQSRLLGALEPLRNAFGEVTNYSRYNTAKGYYWEFKNKPSMKKKEEEKKEEDERKLEERSTNFQKARTMMLLNQLFTEMPADEALEKLDVKEEENPKPEEAPSASAVGEPKFAEPAARATTK
;
A
#
# COMPACT_ATOMS: atom_id res chain seq x y z
N MET A 1 57.88 1.32 -9.91
CA MET A 1 56.50 0.88 -10.16
C MET A 1 55.59 1.70 -9.26
N MET A 2 54.72 2.55 -9.83
CA MET A 2 53.74 3.32 -9.05
C MET A 2 52.52 2.43 -8.75
N PRO A 3 52.00 2.41 -7.51
CA PRO A 3 50.81 1.66 -7.19
C PRO A 3 49.59 2.32 -7.85
N ARG A 4 48.87 1.52 -8.63
CA ARG A 4 47.66 1.89 -9.37
C ARG A 4 46.54 2.14 -8.35
N MET A 5 46.12 3.40 -8.19
CA MET A 5 44.92 3.71 -7.40
C MET A 5 43.70 3.02 -8.03
N GLY A 6 42.96 2.28 -7.22
CA GLY A 6 41.70 1.67 -7.61
C GLY A 6 40.63 2.72 -7.94
N PRO A 7 39.56 2.33 -8.65
CA PRO A 7 38.47 3.24 -8.97
C PRO A 7 37.86 3.82 -7.68
N PRO A 8 37.40 5.09 -7.71
CA PRO A 8 36.79 5.70 -6.53
C PRO A 8 35.62 4.84 -6.09
N SER A 9 35.62 4.44 -4.81
CA SER A 9 34.47 3.77 -4.22
C SER A 9 33.27 4.70 -4.41
N SER A 10 32.28 4.26 -5.18
CA SER A 10 30.96 4.86 -5.13
C SER A 10 30.51 4.70 -3.69
N SER A 11 30.56 5.79 -2.92
CA SER A 11 29.98 5.84 -1.59
C SER A 11 28.53 5.37 -1.75
N LYS A 12 28.23 4.18 -1.21
CA LYS A 12 26.85 3.74 -1.05
C LYS A 12 26.21 4.80 -0.16
N GLN A 13 25.51 5.76 -0.78
CA GLN A 13 24.66 6.66 -0.02
C GLN A 13 23.61 5.75 0.62
N GLU A 14 23.69 5.62 1.95
CA GLU A 14 22.65 5.02 2.77
C GLU A 14 21.29 5.59 2.33
N PRO A 15 20.20 4.80 2.29
CA PRO A 15 18.93 5.29 1.79
C PRO A 15 18.40 6.42 2.68
N THR A 16 18.63 7.67 2.29
CA THR A 16 18.24 8.86 3.06
C THR A 16 16.71 9.05 3.14
N MET A 17 15.95 8.24 2.39
CA MET A 17 14.49 8.28 2.28
C MET A 17 13.76 8.00 3.61
N PHE A 18 14.32 7.17 4.50
CA PHE A 18 13.69 6.85 5.80
C PHE A 18 14.14 7.80 6.93
N MET A 19 15.12 8.66 6.68
CA MET A 19 15.62 9.58 7.68
C MET A 19 14.72 10.80 7.77
N SER A 20 14.65 11.38 8.96
CA SER A 20 14.04 12.69 9.17
C SER A 20 14.93 13.52 10.06
N PHE A 21 14.94 14.83 9.84
CA PHE A 21 15.71 15.75 10.66
C PHE A 21 14.76 16.74 11.34
N ARG A 22 14.96 16.96 12.63
CA ARG A 22 14.24 17.98 13.40
C ARG A 22 15.19 18.59 14.41
N ASN A 23 15.27 19.92 14.45
CA ASN A 23 16.06 20.62 15.46
C ASN A 23 15.14 21.03 16.64
N PRO A 24 15.34 20.51 17.86
CA PRO A 24 14.54 20.90 19.02
C PRO A 24 14.66 22.38 19.40
N GLN A 25 15.74 23.05 19.01
CA GLN A 25 16.01 24.46 19.32
C GLN A 25 15.16 25.44 18.48
N TRP A 26 14.50 24.95 17.43
CA TRP A 26 13.68 25.76 16.52
C TRP A 26 12.22 25.29 16.62
N PRO A 27 11.34 26.05 17.29
CA PRO A 27 9.93 25.67 17.36
C PRO A 27 9.27 25.85 15.98
N ALA A 28 8.40 24.92 15.62
CA ALA A 28 7.77 24.87 14.30
C ALA A 28 7.02 26.17 13.94
N ASN A 29 6.43 26.84 14.93
CA ASN A 29 5.67 28.08 14.76
C ASN A 29 6.52 29.28 14.33
N PHE A 30 7.84 29.22 14.55
CA PHE A 30 8.74 30.27 14.13
C PHE A 30 9.22 30.10 12.69
N ILE A 31 8.95 28.96 12.03
CA ILE A 31 9.44 28.70 10.67
C ILE A 31 8.55 29.43 9.65
N ASN A 32 9.14 30.40 8.99
CA ASN A 32 8.57 31.29 7.98
C ASN A 32 9.32 31.17 6.66
N ARG A 33 8.80 31.80 5.61
CA ARG A 33 9.43 31.87 4.28
C ARG A 33 10.89 32.32 4.32
N ASP A 34 11.21 33.30 5.17
CA ASP A 34 12.53 33.93 5.16
C ASP A 34 13.59 33.13 5.93
N ASN A 35 13.18 32.35 6.94
CA ASN A 35 14.11 31.61 7.80
C ASN A 35 14.16 30.11 7.51
N VAL A 36 13.25 29.57 6.68
CA VAL A 36 13.22 28.14 6.38
C VAL A 36 14.52 27.66 5.73
N LEU A 37 15.16 28.53 4.93
CA LEU A 37 16.44 28.20 4.31
C LEU A 37 17.56 28.13 5.36
N ASP A 38 17.57 29.04 6.34
CA ASP A 38 18.52 29.03 7.46
C ASP A 38 18.31 27.80 8.35
N TYR A 39 17.04 27.45 8.60
CA TYR A 39 16.66 26.24 9.30
C TYR A 39 17.15 24.97 8.59
N PHE A 40 17.02 24.94 7.27
CA PHE A 40 17.49 23.82 6.46
C PHE A 40 19.03 23.73 6.44
N CYS A 41 19.73 24.87 6.38
CA CYS A 41 21.20 24.97 6.37
C CYS A 41 21.85 24.81 7.76
N ASN A 42 21.21 24.07 8.65
CA ASN A 42 21.76 23.71 9.96
C ASN A 42 22.81 22.61 9.81
N GLN A 43 23.92 22.71 10.54
CA GLN A 43 25.03 21.74 10.45
C GLN A 43 24.64 20.31 10.87
N GLY A 44 23.64 20.18 11.75
CA GLY A 44 23.11 18.88 12.15
C GLY A 44 22.14 18.24 11.16
N ASN A 45 21.78 18.92 10.07
CA ASN A 45 20.87 18.39 9.07
C ASN A 45 21.59 17.41 8.14
N VAL A 46 21.17 16.15 8.15
CA VAL A 46 21.75 15.07 7.31
C VAL A 46 21.59 15.35 5.80
N PHE A 47 20.56 16.11 5.42
CA PHE A 47 20.28 16.44 4.02
C PHE A 47 21.11 17.62 3.49
N TYR A 48 21.78 18.36 4.38
CA TYR A 48 22.54 19.55 4.05
C TYR A 48 24.02 19.23 3.87
N GLU A 49 24.56 19.57 2.69
CA GLU A 49 25.97 19.35 2.38
C GLU A 49 26.81 20.60 2.67
N MET A 50 27.91 20.42 3.42
CA MET A 50 28.83 21.51 3.80
C MET A 50 29.61 22.09 2.62
N ASN A 51 29.70 21.36 1.50
CA ASN A 51 30.35 21.81 0.26
C ASN A 51 29.42 22.67 -0.64
N SER A 52 28.21 23.00 -0.17
CA SER A 52 27.24 23.78 -0.93
C SER A 52 27.61 25.26 -1.04
N CYS A 53 27.12 25.92 -2.08
CA CYS A 53 27.27 27.37 -2.26
C CYS A 53 26.57 28.15 -1.13
N ASN A 54 25.49 27.61 -0.55
CA ASN A 54 24.80 28.20 0.59
C ASN A 54 25.72 28.29 1.81
N GLN A 55 26.53 27.26 2.07
CA GLN A 55 27.51 27.30 3.15
C GLN A 55 28.57 28.37 2.89
N GLN A 56 29.03 28.49 1.64
CA GLN A 56 30.00 29.53 1.26
C GLN A 56 29.45 30.93 1.46
N ILE A 57 28.19 31.21 1.07
CA ILE A 57 27.53 32.50 1.33
C ILE A 57 27.43 32.76 2.83
N LYS A 58 27.01 31.74 3.59
CA LYS A 58 26.85 31.84 5.05
C LYS A 58 28.18 32.18 5.72
N MET A 59 29.29 31.59 5.27
CA MET A 59 30.63 31.90 5.77
C MET A 59 31.11 33.29 5.35
N GLN A 60 30.68 33.78 4.19
CA GLN A 60 31.03 35.12 3.68
C GLN A 60 30.23 36.26 4.34
N ASN A 61 29.23 35.96 5.19
CA ASN A 61 28.40 36.95 5.91
C ASN A 61 27.93 38.11 5.01
N ILE A 62 27.40 37.78 3.83
CA ILE A 62 26.94 38.79 2.88
C ILE A 62 25.58 39.34 3.35
N THR A 63 25.61 40.38 4.19
CA THR A 63 24.40 41.03 4.72
C THR A 63 23.75 42.00 3.73
N ASN A 64 24.51 42.49 2.74
CA ASN A 64 24.09 43.58 1.83
C ASN A 64 23.52 43.13 0.48
N ARG A 65 23.46 41.82 0.19
CA ARG A 65 22.90 41.29 -1.06
C ARG A 65 21.92 40.17 -0.77
N SER A 66 20.92 40.00 -1.64
CA SER A 66 20.01 38.87 -1.53
C SER A 66 20.75 37.54 -1.78
N VAL A 67 20.41 36.51 -1.01
CA VAL A 67 21.02 35.17 -1.14
C VAL A 67 20.83 34.64 -2.57
N ASP A 68 19.68 34.90 -3.18
CA ASP A 68 19.35 34.46 -4.54
C ASP A 68 20.28 35.06 -5.61
N GLU A 69 20.66 36.33 -5.49
CA GLU A 69 21.60 36.97 -6.41
C GLU A 69 23.01 36.40 -6.28
N CYS A 70 23.46 36.15 -5.05
CA CYS A 70 24.74 35.50 -4.78
C CYS A 70 24.78 34.09 -5.36
N LEU A 71 23.69 33.32 -5.21
CA LEU A 71 23.56 31.97 -5.77
C LEU A 71 23.58 31.96 -7.31
N ARG A 72 23.10 33.01 -7.98
CA ARG A 72 23.16 33.14 -9.46
C ARG A 72 24.57 33.21 -10.01
N ASN A 73 25.48 33.83 -9.26
CA ASN A 73 26.87 34.01 -9.71
C ASN A 73 27.76 32.80 -9.41
N MET A 74 27.35 31.93 -8.49
CA MET A 74 28.12 30.74 -8.14
C MET A 74 27.67 29.51 -8.94
N GLN A 75 28.63 28.61 -9.18
CA GLN A 75 28.40 27.31 -9.80
C GLN A 75 28.62 26.23 -8.74
N GLY A 76 27.78 25.19 -8.74
CA GLY A 76 27.85 24.12 -7.75
C GLY A 76 26.48 23.70 -7.21
N ILE A 77 26.49 23.04 -6.05
CA ILE A 77 25.30 22.56 -5.35
C ILE A 77 24.68 23.70 -4.56
N GLN A 78 23.39 23.91 -4.76
CA GLN A 78 22.63 25.01 -4.19
C GLN A 78 21.31 24.49 -3.63
N TYR A 79 20.88 25.09 -2.53
CA TYR A 79 19.58 24.88 -1.92
C TYR A 79 18.76 26.15 -2.08
N VAL A 80 17.59 26.03 -2.67
CA VAL A 80 16.69 27.15 -2.96
C VAL A 80 15.29 26.79 -2.48
N LEU A 81 14.58 27.77 -1.92
CA LEU A 81 13.18 27.62 -1.55
C LEU A 81 12.32 27.63 -2.83
N TRP A 82 11.72 26.49 -3.16
CA TRP A 82 10.88 26.33 -4.35
C TRP A 82 9.43 26.75 -4.10
N TYR A 83 8.89 26.34 -2.94
CA TYR A 83 7.51 26.60 -2.58
C TYR A 83 7.38 26.91 -1.10
N SER A 84 6.48 27.83 -0.78
CA SER A 84 6.29 28.34 0.58
C SER A 84 4.80 28.57 0.83
N GLN A 85 4.19 27.70 1.62
CA GLN A 85 2.85 27.89 2.16
C GLN A 85 2.79 27.25 3.55
N PRO A 86 2.78 28.02 4.64
CA PRO A 86 2.66 27.45 5.99
C PRO A 86 1.45 26.49 6.06
N PRO A 87 1.61 25.25 6.58
CA PRO A 87 2.75 24.67 7.33
C PRO A 87 3.79 23.90 6.49
N LEU A 88 3.73 23.97 5.15
CA LEU A 88 4.59 23.23 4.21
C LEU A 88 5.57 24.16 3.48
N TYR A 89 6.84 23.78 3.51
CA TYR A 89 7.87 24.41 2.68
C TYR A 89 8.62 23.35 1.86
N ILE A 90 8.96 23.69 0.62
CA ILE A 90 9.68 22.79 -0.28
C ILE A 90 11.00 23.43 -0.65
N VAL A 91 12.10 22.78 -0.26
CA VAL A 91 13.46 23.17 -0.63
C VAL A 91 13.94 22.28 -1.77
N CYS A 92 14.42 22.88 -2.85
CA CYS A 92 15.02 22.17 -3.96
C CYS A 92 16.55 22.18 -3.81
N LYS A 93 17.17 21.00 -3.87
CA LYS A 93 18.60 20.86 -4.15
C LYS A 93 18.78 20.83 -5.65
N GLN A 94 19.52 21.80 -6.15
CA GLN A 94 19.82 21.96 -7.55
C GLN A 94 21.32 22.11 -7.75
N ARG A 95 21.83 21.66 -8.88
CA ARG A 95 23.20 21.90 -9.32
C ARG A 95 23.19 22.90 -10.46
N ARG A 96 23.82 24.04 -10.23
CA ARG A 96 24.03 25.07 -11.25
C ARG A 96 25.35 24.81 -11.96
N ASN A 97 25.29 24.51 -13.25
CA ASN A 97 26.49 24.33 -14.08
C ASN A 97 26.91 25.66 -14.72
N ASN A 98 25.93 26.43 -15.21
CA ASN A 98 26.11 27.77 -15.80
C ASN A 98 25.02 28.72 -15.28
N ALA A 99 25.16 30.03 -15.51
CA ALA A 99 24.17 31.03 -15.07
C ALA A 99 22.73 30.70 -15.55
N THR A 100 22.60 30.14 -16.75
CA THR A 100 21.32 29.74 -17.37
C THR A 100 20.97 28.27 -17.16
N ASN A 101 21.95 27.39 -16.94
CA ASN A 101 21.73 25.95 -16.83
C ASN A 101 21.72 25.51 -15.36
N VAL A 102 20.53 25.12 -14.88
CA VAL A 102 20.29 24.61 -13.53
C VAL A 102 19.61 23.25 -13.65
N SER A 103 20.19 22.25 -13.01
CA SER A 103 19.64 20.88 -12.97
C SER A 103 19.10 20.59 -11.56
N PRO A 104 17.79 20.38 -11.38
CA PRO A 104 17.24 19.94 -10.10
C PRO A 104 17.69 18.51 -9.80
N ILE A 105 18.06 18.22 -8.55
CA ILE A 105 18.53 16.91 -8.11
C ILE A 105 17.51 16.26 -7.19
N ALA A 106 17.05 16.98 -6.16
CA ALA A 106 16.13 16.45 -5.16
C ALA A 106 15.28 17.55 -4.54
N TYR A 107 14.14 17.15 -3.98
CA TYR A 107 13.26 18.01 -3.21
C TYR A 107 13.20 17.54 -1.76
N TYR A 108 13.07 18.50 -0.85
CA TYR A 108 12.95 18.26 0.58
C TYR A 108 11.72 18.98 1.10
N TYR A 109 10.89 18.27 1.85
CA TYR A 109 9.73 18.81 2.53
C TYR A 109 10.11 19.23 3.95
N VAL A 110 9.76 20.45 4.32
CA VAL A 110 9.83 20.93 5.71
C VAL A 110 8.38 21.10 6.18
N ILE A 111 7.95 20.21 7.07
CA ILE A 111 6.56 20.14 7.58
C ILE A 111 6.64 20.19 9.11
N ASN A 112 6.03 21.20 9.73
CA ASN A 112 6.02 21.37 11.19
C ASN A 112 7.43 21.30 11.84
N GLY A 113 8.45 21.81 11.14
CA GLY A 113 9.84 21.74 11.58
C GLY A 113 10.52 20.39 11.39
N SER A 114 9.86 19.38 10.84
CA SER A 114 10.53 18.15 10.40
C SER A 114 10.92 18.25 8.93
N VAL A 115 12.16 17.89 8.61
CA VAL A 115 12.69 17.82 7.24
C VAL A 115 12.65 16.37 6.76
N HIS A 116 12.05 16.16 5.60
CA HIS A 116 11.93 14.87 4.93
C HIS A 116 12.39 15.00 3.48
N GLN A 117 13.00 13.95 2.94
CA GLN A 117 13.27 13.88 1.51
C GLN A 117 11.99 13.53 0.75
N ALA A 118 11.71 14.23 -0.34
CA ALA A 118 10.60 13.90 -1.22
C ALA A 118 10.93 12.62 -2.01
N PRO A 119 10.00 11.66 -2.10
CA PRO A 119 10.21 10.46 -2.89
C PRO A 119 10.21 10.78 -4.39
N ASP A 120 11.07 10.11 -5.14
CA ASP A 120 10.98 10.08 -6.60
C ASP A 120 9.75 9.27 -7.03
N MET A 121 9.11 9.70 -8.11
CA MET A 121 8.01 8.99 -8.76
C MET A 121 8.40 7.58 -9.13
N HIS A 122 9.64 7.36 -9.59
CA HIS A 122 10.12 6.03 -9.92
C HIS A 122 10.09 5.10 -8.70
N THR A 123 10.68 5.54 -7.58
CA THR A 123 10.72 4.79 -6.33
C THR A 123 9.33 4.54 -5.76
N LEU A 124 8.43 5.53 -5.88
CA LEU A 124 7.04 5.41 -5.42
C LEU A 124 6.28 4.33 -6.20
N VAL A 125 6.36 4.36 -7.53
CA VAL A 125 5.72 3.35 -8.39
C VAL A 125 6.31 1.96 -8.14
N GLN A 126 7.63 1.86 -8.04
CA GLN A 126 8.32 0.59 -7.76
C GLN A 126 7.89 -0.01 -6.43
N SER A 127 7.83 0.80 -5.36
CA SER A 127 7.37 0.35 -4.04
C SER A 127 5.93 -0.17 -4.08
N ARG A 128 5.03 0.54 -4.77
CA ARG A 128 3.63 0.14 -4.91
C ARG A 128 3.47 -1.14 -5.72
N LEU A 129 4.21 -1.27 -6.84
CA LEU A 129 4.19 -2.48 -7.67
C LEU A 129 4.71 -3.69 -6.89
N LEU A 130 5.82 -3.54 -6.19
CA LEU A 130 6.39 -4.62 -5.37
C LEU A 130 5.42 -5.03 -4.25
N GLY A 131 4.79 -4.07 -3.59
CA GLY A 131 3.80 -4.30 -2.55
C GLY A 131 2.52 -5.01 -3.04
N ALA A 132 2.17 -4.89 -4.33
CA ALA A 132 1.06 -5.62 -4.92
C ALA A 132 1.46 -7.02 -5.41
N LEU A 133 2.68 -7.17 -5.95
CA LEU A 133 3.19 -8.43 -6.49
C LEU A 133 3.51 -9.45 -5.40
N GLU A 134 4.02 -9.02 -4.25
CA GLU A 134 4.39 -9.95 -3.18
C GLU A 134 3.19 -10.74 -2.63
N PRO A 135 2.06 -10.11 -2.24
CA PRO A 135 0.85 -10.85 -1.84
C PRO A 135 0.30 -11.74 -2.95
N LEU A 136 0.32 -11.28 -4.20
CA LEU A 136 -0.14 -12.04 -5.36
C LEU A 136 0.73 -13.29 -5.59
N ARG A 137 2.05 -13.16 -5.48
CA ARG A 137 3.00 -14.28 -5.56
C ARG A 137 2.72 -15.28 -4.44
N ASN A 138 2.49 -14.79 -3.22
CA ASN A 138 2.22 -15.65 -2.07
C ASN A 138 0.88 -16.40 -2.25
N ALA A 139 -0.18 -15.70 -2.69
CA ALA A 139 -1.47 -16.30 -2.99
C ALA A 139 -1.38 -17.35 -4.11
N PHE A 140 -0.68 -17.07 -5.21
CA PHE A 140 -0.47 -18.08 -6.25
C PHE A 140 0.40 -19.24 -5.79
N GLY A 141 1.38 -19.01 -4.91
CA GLY A 141 2.14 -20.07 -4.26
C GLY A 141 1.25 -21.01 -3.47
N GLU A 142 0.29 -20.47 -2.71
CA GLU A 142 -0.70 -21.27 -1.98
C GLU A 142 -1.67 -21.98 -2.91
N VAL A 143 -2.28 -21.27 -3.87
CA VAL A 143 -3.24 -21.81 -4.84
C VAL A 143 -2.63 -22.96 -5.64
N THR A 144 -1.40 -22.81 -6.12
CA THR A 144 -0.72 -23.85 -6.90
C THR A 144 -0.59 -25.14 -6.10
N ASN A 145 -0.38 -25.07 -4.78
CA ASN A 145 -0.29 -26.25 -3.91
C ASN A 145 -1.59 -27.07 -3.85
N TYR A 146 -2.75 -26.42 -4.03
CA TYR A 146 -4.08 -27.07 -4.02
C TYR A 146 -4.55 -27.54 -5.41
N SER A 147 -3.93 -27.07 -6.48
CA SER A 147 -4.28 -27.48 -7.85
C SER A 147 -3.73 -28.88 -8.17
N ARG A 148 -4.59 -29.75 -8.73
CA ARG A 148 -4.21 -31.09 -9.22
C ARG A 148 -4.76 -31.27 -10.64
N TYR A 149 -4.03 -32.05 -11.44
CA TYR A 149 -4.42 -32.36 -12.81
C TYR A 149 -4.49 -33.87 -13.02
N ASN A 150 -5.57 -34.34 -13.62
CA ASN A 150 -5.75 -35.72 -14.04
C ASN A 150 -6.23 -35.71 -15.51
N THR A 151 -5.62 -36.52 -16.38
CA THR A 151 -5.94 -36.55 -17.82
C THR A 151 -7.39 -36.93 -18.12
N ALA A 152 -8.06 -37.68 -17.25
CA ALA A 152 -9.45 -38.07 -17.41
C ALA A 152 -10.46 -37.05 -16.83
N LYS A 153 -10.06 -36.29 -15.80
CA LYS A 153 -10.96 -35.36 -15.08
C LYS A 153 -10.63 -33.87 -15.32
N GLY A 154 -9.50 -33.58 -15.94
CA GLY A 154 -8.96 -32.23 -16.07
C GLY A 154 -8.38 -31.68 -14.75
N TYR A 155 -8.42 -30.34 -14.62
CA TYR A 155 -8.00 -29.64 -13.41
C TYR A 155 -9.07 -29.76 -12.32
N TYR A 156 -8.65 -30.12 -11.11
CA TYR A 156 -9.52 -30.13 -9.93
C TYR A 156 -8.76 -29.59 -8.71
N TRP A 157 -9.50 -29.07 -7.73
CA TRP A 157 -8.96 -28.49 -6.51
C TRP A 157 -9.08 -29.48 -5.36
N GLU A 158 -7.99 -29.71 -4.64
CA GLU A 158 -7.98 -30.57 -3.44
C GLU A 158 -7.53 -29.74 -2.24
N PHE A 159 -8.50 -29.24 -1.47
CA PHE A 159 -8.23 -28.59 -0.20
C PHE A 159 -8.01 -29.66 0.85
N LYS A 160 -6.77 -29.84 1.31
CA LYS A 160 -6.48 -30.66 2.49
C LYS A 160 -7.15 -30.00 3.70
N ASN A 161 -8.41 -30.34 3.95
CA ASN A 161 -9.20 -29.75 5.03
C ASN A 161 -8.52 -30.01 6.37
N LYS A 162 -8.14 -28.92 7.06
CA LYS A 162 -8.10 -28.89 8.52
C LYS A 162 -9.55 -28.91 9.03
N PRO A 163 -9.94 -29.78 9.97
CA PRO A 163 -11.29 -29.85 10.54
C PRO A 163 -11.65 -28.68 11.49
N SER A 164 -11.08 -27.48 11.31
CA SER A 164 -11.13 -26.39 12.31
C SER A 164 -12.02 -25.19 11.95
N MET A 165 -12.66 -25.16 10.78
CA MET A 165 -13.54 -24.02 10.42
C MET A 165 -14.90 -24.06 11.14
N LYS A 166 -15.49 -25.24 11.34
CA LYS A 166 -16.78 -25.36 12.07
C LYS A 166 -16.68 -24.94 13.54
N LYS A 167 -15.58 -25.30 14.22
CA LYS A 167 -15.38 -25.01 15.65
C LYS A 167 -15.22 -23.51 15.94
N LYS A 168 -14.65 -22.75 15.01
CA LYS A 168 -14.37 -21.31 15.18
C LYS A 168 -15.59 -20.42 14.93
N GLU A 169 -16.58 -20.91 14.18
CA GLU A 169 -17.87 -20.25 13.99
C GLU A 169 -18.83 -20.52 15.15
N GLU A 170 -18.79 -21.72 15.73
CA GLU A 170 -19.54 -22.09 16.94
C GLU A 170 -19.04 -21.33 18.17
N GLU A 171 -17.72 -21.26 18.39
CA GLU A 171 -17.11 -20.51 19.50
C GLU A 171 -17.42 -19.00 19.43
N LYS A 172 -17.47 -18.41 18.22
CA LYS A 172 -17.83 -16.99 18.04
C LYS A 172 -19.29 -16.70 18.33
N LYS A 173 -20.20 -17.60 17.94
CA LYS A 173 -21.64 -17.47 18.24
C LYS A 173 -21.90 -17.57 19.74
N GLU A 174 -21.28 -18.53 20.43
CA GLU A 174 -21.39 -18.65 21.88
C GLU A 174 -20.80 -17.44 22.62
N GLU A 175 -19.69 -16.87 22.14
CA GLU A 175 -19.06 -15.71 22.79
C GLU A 175 -19.88 -14.43 22.61
N ASP A 176 -20.54 -14.25 21.47
CA ASP A 176 -21.44 -13.13 21.20
C ASP A 176 -22.75 -13.26 22.00
N GLU A 177 -23.32 -14.46 22.11
CA GLU A 177 -24.50 -14.74 22.95
C GLU A 177 -24.23 -14.45 24.43
N ARG A 178 -23.08 -14.87 24.97
CA ARG A 178 -22.69 -14.58 26.37
C ARG A 178 -22.52 -13.08 26.64
N LYS A 179 -21.96 -12.32 25.68
CA LYS A 179 -21.82 -10.84 25.80
C LYS A 179 -23.18 -10.12 25.75
N LEU A 180 -24.15 -10.66 25.02
CA LEU A 180 -25.53 -10.17 25.00
C LEU A 180 -26.26 -10.49 26.32
N GLU A 181 -26.02 -11.68 26.90
CA GLU A 181 -26.57 -12.09 28.19
C GLU A 181 -26.04 -11.25 29.35
N GLU A 182 -24.77 -10.85 29.35
CA GLU A 182 -24.18 -9.99 30.39
C GLU A 182 -24.75 -8.55 30.39
N ARG A 183 -25.22 -8.07 29.24
CA ARG A 183 -25.79 -6.73 29.08
C ARG A 183 -27.25 -6.59 29.50
N SER A 184 -27.96 -7.69 29.73
CA SER A 184 -29.38 -7.67 30.10
C SER A 184 -29.60 -7.75 31.61
N THR A 185 -30.56 -6.99 32.11
CA THR A 185 -30.93 -6.98 33.54
C THR A 185 -31.69 -8.25 33.93
N ASN A 186 -31.59 -8.68 35.19
CA ASN A 186 -32.28 -9.90 35.67
C ASN A 186 -33.81 -9.87 35.46
N PHE A 187 -34.40 -8.67 35.48
CA PHE A 187 -35.81 -8.46 35.17
C PHE A 187 -36.13 -8.75 33.69
N GLN A 188 -35.25 -8.31 32.78
CA GLN A 188 -35.36 -8.59 31.35
C GLN A 188 -35.18 -10.08 31.04
N LYS A 189 -34.39 -10.81 31.85
CA LYS A 189 -34.19 -12.27 31.71
C LYS A 189 -35.39 -13.09 32.19
N ALA A 190 -35.86 -12.83 33.40
CA ALA A 190 -36.83 -13.70 34.07
C ALA A 190 -38.30 -13.32 33.78
N ARG A 191 -38.62 -12.03 33.76
CA ARG A 191 -40.03 -11.58 33.71
C ARG A 191 -40.54 -11.40 32.28
N THR A 192 -39.65 -11.05 31.35
CA THR A 192 -40.00 -10.91 29.92
C THR A 192 -40.42 -12.24 29.32
N MET A 193 -39.79 -13.35 29.69
CA MET A 193 -40.19 -14.69 29.24
C MET A 193 -41.60 -15.07 29.73
N MET A 194 -41.94 -14.73 30.97
CA MET A 194 -43.29 -14.97 31.49
C MET A 194 -44.35 -14.13 30.74
N LEU A 195 -44.04 -12.86 30.44
CA LEU A 195 -44.90 -11.98 29.66
C LEU A 195 -45.02 -12.41 28.20
N LEU A 196 -43.93 -12.87 27.57
CA LEU A 196 -43.94 -13.42 26.22
C LEU A 196 -44.76 -14.71 26.14
N ASN A 197 -44.62 -15.61 27.12
CA ASN A 197 -45.43 -16.82 27.18
C ASN A 197 -46.91 -16.48 27.37
N GLN A 198 -47.23 -15.49 28.20
CA GLN A 198 -48.60 -15.00 28.37
C GLN A 198 -49.13 -14.35 27.08
N LEU A 199 -48.29 -13.60 26.36
CA LEU A 199 -48.63 -13.02 25.05
C LEU A 199 -48.88 -14.10 23.99
N PHE A 200 -48.07 -15.17 23.96
CA PHE A 200 -48.25 -16.28 23.03
C PHE A 200 -49.49 -17.12 23.32
N THR A 201 -49.94 -17.17 24.58
CA THR A 201 -51.24 -17.78 24.93
C THR A 201 -52.43 -16.89 24.60
N GLU A 202 -52.30 -15.57 24.75
CA GLU A 202 -53.37 -14.60 24.45
C GLU A 202 -53.47 -14.27 22.96
N MET A 203 -52.37 -14.43 22.22
CA MET A 203 -52.30 -14.29 20.76
C MET A 203 -51.56 -15.49 20.17
N PRO A 204 -52.27 -16.59 19.87
CA PRO A 204 -51.69 -17.74 19.17
C PRO A 204 -51.17 -17.27 17.80
N ALA A 205 -49.88 -17.47 17.53
CA ALA A 205 -49.26 -17.05 16.27
C ALA A 205 -49.87 -17.74 15.03
N ASP A 206 -50.63 -18.81 15.22
CA ASP A 206 -51.33 -19.53 14.16
C ASP A 206 -52.46 -18.70 13.50
N GLU A 207 -53.07 -17.74 14.21
CA GLU A 207 -54.14 -16.88 13.62
C GLU A 207 -53.59 -15.71 12.78
N ALA A 208 -52.36 -15.26 13.01
CA ALA A 208 -51.78 -14.12 12.30
C ALA A 208 -51.14 -14.51 10.94
N LEU A 209 -51.02 -15.81 10.66
CA LEU A 209 -50.30 -16.35 9.51
C LEU A 209 -51.14 -17.28 8.62
N GLU A 210 -52.47 -17.15 8.63
CA GLU A 210 -53.29 -17.83 7.62
C GLU A 210 -53.06 -17.27 6.21
N LYS A 211 -52.27 -18.05 5.45
CA LYS A 211 -52.36 -18.37 4.00
C LYS A 211 -51.75 -17.40 3.00
N LEU A 212 -50.46 -17.63 2.73
CA LEU A 212 -49.95 -17.68 1.35
C LEU A 212 -49.22 -19.02 1.16
N ASP A 213 -49.98 -20.03 0.74
CA ASP A 213 -49.44 -21.30 0.25
C ASP A 213 -48.59 -21.06 -1.00
N VAL A 214 -47.27 -21.07 -0.87
CA VAL A 214 -46.36 -21.31 -2.00
C VAL A 214 -45.97 -22.78 -1.96
N LYS A 215 -46.54 -23.56 -2.88
CA LYS A 215 -46.17 -24.95 -3.13
C LYS A 215 -44.68 -25.02 -3.48
N GLU A 216 -43.88 -25.70 -2.66
CA GLU A 216 -42.57 -26.20 -3.07
C GLU A 216 -42.78 -27.33 -4.08
N GLU A 217 -42.41 -27.10 -5.35
CA GLU A 217 -42.29 -28.19 -6.32
C GLU A 217 -41.00 -28.96 -6.05
N GLU A 218 -41.17 -30.19 -5.56
CA GLU A 218 -40.16 -31.26 -5.58
C GLU A 218 -39.81 -31.61 -7.04
N ASN A 219 -38.56 -31.35 -7.43
CA ASN A 219 -38.05 -31.69 -8.75
C ASN A 219 -37.60 -33.18 -8.77
N PRO A 220 -38.12 -34.05 -9.65
CA PRO A 220 -37.76 -35.47 -9.65
C PRO A 220 -36.42 -35.75 -10.34
N LYS A 221 -35.72 -36.78 -9.83
CA LYS A 221 -34.49 -37.37 -10.39
C LYS A 221 -34.65 -37.74 -11.87
N PRO A 222 -33.61 -37.58 -12.72
CA PRO A 222 -33.64 -38.07 -14.10
C PRO A 222 -33.34 -39.57 -14.18
N GLU A 223 -34.26 -40.33 -14.77
CA GLU A 223 -34.04 -41.68 -15.30
C GLU A 223 -33.21 -41.65 -16.59
N GLU A 224 -32.44 -42.72 -16.77
CA GLU A 224 -31.66 -43.04 -17.96
C GLU A 224 -32.56 -43.29 -19.18
N ALA A 225 -32.11 -42.83 -20.36
CA ALA A 225 -32.51 -43.41 -21.63
C ALA A 225 -31.31 -43.46 -22.61
N PRO A 226 -31.09 -44.60 -23.31
CA PRO A 226 -29.96 -44.81 -24.20
C PRO A 226 -30.29 -44.55 -25.68
N SER A 227 -29.23 -44.16 -26.42
CA SER A 227 -28.86 -44.57 -27.78
C SER A 227 -29.70 -44.20 -29.03
N ALA A 228 -28.94 -44.05 -30.14
CA ALA A 228 -29.28 -43.87 -31.56
C ALA A 228 -29.49 -42.41 -32.00
N SER A 229 -28.91 -41.87 -33.08
CA SER A 229 -28.18 -42.46 -34.21
C SER A 229 -27.42 -41.39 -35.04
N ALA A 230 -26.25 -41.80 -35.55
CA ALA A 230 -25.72 -41.63 -36.91
C ALA A 230 -25.47 -40.25 -37.59
N VAL A 231 -24.32 -40.25 -38.27
CA VAL A 231 -23.92 -39.53 -39.51
C VAL A 231 -23.07 -38.25 -39.38
N GLY A 232 -21.85 -38.35 -39.91
CA GLY A 232 -21.27 -37.34 -40.81
C GLY A 232 -20.06 -36.56 -40.32
N GLU A 233 -18.84 -37.04 -40.61
CA GLU A 233 -17.61 -36.22 -40.54
C GLU A 233 -17.67 -35.03 -41.51
N PRO A 234 -16.93 -33.96 -41.21
CA PRO A 234 -15.91 -33.58 -42.18
C PRO A 234 -14.53 -33.34 -41.54
N LYS A 235 -13.52 -33.84 -42.27
CA LYS A 235 -12.09 -33.67 -42.06
C LYS A 235 -11.68 -32.19 -42.02
N PHE A 236 -10.83 -31.82 -41.06
CA PHE A 236 -10.11 -30.54 -41.08
C PHE A 236 -8.60 -30.77 -41.16
N ALA A 237 -7.96 -29.95 -41.98
CA ALA A 237 -6.61 -30.08 -42.49
C ALA A 237 -5.51 -29.76 -41.47
N GLU A 238 -4.42 -30.52 -41.56
CA GLU A 238 -3.16 -30.34 -40.85
C GLU A 238 -2.31 -29.23 -41.53
N PRO A 239 -1.76 -28.24 -40.80
CA PRO A 239 -0.77 -27.34 -41.36
C PRO A 239 0.67 -27.83 -41.08
N ALA A 240 1.45 -27.86 -42.15
CA ALA A 240 2.83 -28.33 -42.25
C ALA A 240 3.81 -27.64 -41.30
N ALA A 241 4.57 -28.44 -40.54
CA ALA A 241 5.77 -28.02 -39.85
C ALA A 241 6.93 -27.83 -40.85
N ARG A 242 7.45 -26.59 -40.90
CA ARG A 242 8.59 -26.17 -41.70
C ARG A 242 9.88 -26.73 -41.09
N ALA A 243 10.59 -27.54 -41.87
CA ALA A 243 11.89 -28.09 -41.53
C ALA A 243 12.97 -26.99 -41.40
N THR A 244 13.73 -27.03 -40.32
CA THR A 244 14.99 -26.30 -40.12
C THR A 244 16.14 -27.26 -40.41
N THR A 245 16.91 -26.99 -41.45
CA THR A 245 18.23 -27.60 -41.69
C THR A 245 19.24 -26.49 -41.90
N LYS A 246 20.32 -26.55 -41.09
CA LYS A 246 21.69 -26.01 -41.23
C LYS A 246 21.87 -24.63 -41.83
#